data_AF-A0A2N2ZL23-F1
#
_entry.id   AF-A0A2N2ZL23-F1
#
_cell.length_a   1.000
_cell.length_b   1.000
_cell.length_c   1.000
_cell.angle_alpha   90.00
_cell.angle_beta   90.00
_cell.angle_gamma   90.00
#
_symmetry.space_group_name_H-M   'P 1'
#
loop_
_entity.id
_entity.type
_entity.pdbx_description
1 polymer ?
#
loop_
_entity_poly.entity_id
_entity_poly.type
_entity_poly.pdbx_seq_one_letter_code
_entity_poly.pdbx_strand_id
1 'polypeptide(L)'
;MAFAINKLRNALAGQNNYNVLVTILTDGEENASREHSAFDIKNLIDELKLKNWTFTYIGTDHDVEKIALSLSITNTLVFEKNEADIKKMFQKDHDSRVNYNRKVHMNENMNTSYFIPEDPDDKSVS
;
A
#
# COMPACT_ATOMS: atom_id res chain seq x y z
N MET A 1 10.75 0.90 8.21
CA MET A 1 10.01 0.03 7.26
C MET A 1 10.54 -1.41 7.20
N ALA A 2 11.79 -1.65 6.81
CA ALA A 2 12.34 -3.00 6.57
C ALA A 2 12.15 -3.99 7.73
N PHE A 3 12.33 -3.54 8.98
CA PHE A 3 12.12 -4.37 10.17
C PHE A 3 10.70 -4.97 10.23
N ALA A 4 9.66 -4.18 9.96
CA ALA A 4 8.27 -4.64 10.02
C ALA A 4 7.98 -5.70 8.94
N ILE A 5 8.47 -5.48 7.71
CA ILE A 5 8.34 -6.42 6.60
C ILE A 5 9.02 -7.74 6.94
N ASN A 6 10.24 -7.70 7.46
CA ASN A 6 10.99 -8.90 7.84
C ASN A 6 10.32 -9.64 9.01
N LYS A 7 9.75 -8.92 9.99
CA LYS A 7 8.99 -9.53 11.08
C LYS A 7 7.76 -10.30 10.56
N LEU A 8 7.01 -9.71 9.61
CA LEU A 8 5.89 -10.38 8.94
C LEU A 8 6.35 -11.61 8.13
N ARG A 9 7.42 -11.46 7.34
CA ARG A 9 8.01 -12.56 6.55
C ARG A 9 8.39 -13.75 7.43
N ASN A 10 9.00 -13.47 8.58
CA ASN A 10 9.40 -14.51 9.53
C ASN A 10 8.19 -15.14 10.24
N ALA A 11 7.17 -14.35 10.58
CA ALA A 11 5.94 -14.88 11.20
C ALA A 11 5.16 -15.83 10.27
N LEU A 12 5.30 -15.64 8.96
CA LEU A 12 4.66 -16.47 7.93
C LEU A 12 5.56 -17.60 7.42
N ALA A 13 6.75 -17.79 8.01
CA ALA A 13 7.66 -18.86 7.60
C ALA A 13 7.01 -20.24 7.79
N GLY A 14 7.04 -21.06 6.74
CA GLY A 14 6.41 -22.39 6.73
C GLY A 14 4.90 -22.39 6.53
N GLN A 15 4.26 -21.22 6.43
CA GLN A 15 2.86 -21.11 6.01
C GLN A 15 2.78 -21.11 4.49
N ASN A 16 1.73 -21.72 3.95
CA ASN A 16 1.45 -21.77 2.51
C ASN A 16 0.04 -21.22 2.25
N ASN A 17 -0.25 -20.87 1.01
CA ASN A 17 -1.59 -20.45 0.56
C ASN A 17 -2.17 -19.25 1.33
N TYR A 18 -1.43 -18.15 1.35
CA TYR A 18 -1.87 -16.88 1.93
C TYR A 18 -1.68 -15.73 0.94
N ASN A 19 -2.38 -14.63 1.22
CA ASN A 19 -2.15 -13.33 0.61
C ASN A 19 -1.80 -12.34 1.74
N VAL A 20 -0.85 -11.44 1.51
CA VAL A 20 -0.46 -10.42 2.49
C VAL A 20 -0.74 -9.05 1.92
N LEU A 21 -1.48 -8.23 2.66
CA LEU A 21 -1.66 -6.83 2.36
C LEU A 21 -0.87 -5.99 3.36
N VAL A 22 0.09 -5.22 2.86
CA VAL A 22 0.90 -4.28 3.65
C VAL A 22 0.50 -2.86 3.28
N THR A 23 0.04 -2.09 4.26
CA THR A 23 -0.27 -0.66 4.10
C THR A 23 0.74 0.17 4.85
N ILE A 24 1.49 0.98 4.13
CA ILE A 24 2.39 1.99 4.68
C ILE A 24 1.60 3.28 4.75
N LEU A 25 1.39 3.79 5.96
CA LEU A 25 0.73 5.08 6.20
C LEU A 25 1.75 6.01 6.84
N THR A 26 2.02 7.12 6.18
CA THR A 26 2.99 8.13 6.62
C THR A 26 2.41 9.54 6.48
N ASP A 27 3.00 10.51 7.14
CA ASP A 27 2.64 11.91 7.05
C ASP A 27 3.66 12.74 6.24
N GLY A 28 4.53 12.06 5.47
CA GLY A 28 5.50 12.67 4.56
C GLY A 28 6.92 12.82 5.09
N GLU A 29 7.19 12.53 6.37
CA GLU A 29 8.51 12.73 6.99
C GLU A 29 9.47 11.52 6.92
N GLU A 30 9.28 10.59 5.96
CA GLU A 30 10.10 9.35 5.90
C GLU A 30 11.59 9.58 5.56
N ASN A 31 11.95 10.75 5.01
CA ASN A 31 13.35 11.10 4.67
C ASN A 31 14.27 11.25 5.90
N ALA A 32 13.77 11.13 7.13
CA ALA A 32 14.55 11.30 8.36
C ALA A 32 15.36 10.05 8.78
N SER A 33 15.10 8.86 8.23
CA SER A 33 15.82 7.62 8.63
C SER A 33 16.78 7.12 7.53
N ARG A 34 18.08 7.08 7.86
CA ARG A 34 19.17 6.68 6.94
C ARG A 34 19.49 5.17 7.00
N GLU A 35 18.69 4.37 7.69
CA GLU A 35 19.11 3.04 8.17
C GLU A 35 18.97 1.90 7.14
N HIS A 36 18.29 2.11 6.01
CA HIS A 36 18.24 1.14 4.91
C HIS A 36 18.30 1.86 3.56
N SER A 37 19.12 1.36 2.64
CA SER A 37 19.12 1.90 1.28
C SER A 37 17.76 1.62 0.65
N ALA A 38 17.13 2.64 0.03
CA ALA A 38 15.85 2.46 -0.68
C ALA A 38 15.92 1.32 -1.70
N PHE A 39 17.12 1.05 -2.23
CA PHE A 39 17.41 -0.07 -3.11
C PHE A 39 17.17 -1.45 -2.46
N ASP A 40 17.63 -1.66 -1.22
CA ASP A 40 17.43 -2.94 -0.52
C ASP A 40 15.95 -3.18 -0.22
N ILE A 41 15.24 -2.13 0.21
CA ILE A 41 13.79 -2.20 0.49
C ILE A 41 13.04 -2.49 -0.81
N LYS A 42 13.40 -1.82 -1.90
CA LYS A 42 12.82 -2.07 -3.23
C LYS A 42 12.97 -3.53 -3.64
N ASN A 43 14.18 -4.09 -3.54
CA ASN A 43 14.43 -5.50 -3.89
C ASN A 43 13.63 -6.46 -3.02
N LEU A 44 13.50 -6.18 -1.72
CA LEU A 44 12.68 -6.97 -0.80
C LEU A 44 11.18 -6.91 -1.19
N ILE A 45 10.66 -5.73 -1.53
CA ILE A 45 9.28 -5.55 -1.98
C ILE A 45 9.05 -6.32 -3.28
N ASP A 46 9.96 -6.20 -4.26
CA ASP A 46 9.88 -6.91 -5.53
C ASP A 46 9.87 -8.44 -5.33
N GLU A 47 10.71 -8.97 -4.44
CA GLU A 47 10.72 -10.40 -4.08
C GLU A 47 9.38 -10.85 -3.48
N LEU A 48 8.81 -10.04 -2.57
CA LEU A 48 7.60 -10.38 -1.84
C LEU A 48 6.33 -10.27 -2.71
N LYS A 49 6.30 -9.34 -3.67
CA LYS A 49 5.21 -9.24 -4.65
C LYS A 49 5.03 -10.53 -5.46
N LEU A 50 6.12 -11.22 -5.80
CA LEU A 50 6.08 -12.53 -6.45
C LEU A 50 5.47 -13.63 -5.56
N LYS A 51 5.30 -13.36 -4.27
CA LYS A 51 4.80 -14.29 -3.24
C LYS A 51 3.41 -13.91 -2.72
N ASN A 52 2.59 -13.25 -3.55
CA ASN A 52 1.24 -12.77 -3.22
C ASN A 52 1.20 -11.68 -2.12
N TRP A 53 2.23 -10.83 -2.06
CA TRP A 53 2.20 -9.65 -1.22
C TRP A 53 1.77 -8.43 -2.03
N THR A 54 0.77 -7.72 -1.52
CA THR A 54 0.29 -6.45 -2.06
C THR A 54 0.76 -5.33 -1.12
N PHE A 55 1.46 -4.34 -1.69
CA PHE A 55 1.92 -3.16 -0.94
C PHE A 55 1.11 -1.94 -1.37
N THR A 56 0.70 -1.15 -0.39
CA THR A 56 0.06 0.15 -0.56
C THR A 56 0.81 1.22 0.23
N TYR A 57 0.85 2.44 -0.28
CA TYR A 57 1.53 3.56 0.35
C TYR A 57 0.61 4.78 0.38
N ILE A 58 0.33 5.28 1.58
CA ILE A 58 -0.60 6.37 1.84
C ILE A 58 0.17 7.50 2.53
N GLY A 59 0.07 8.72 2.02
CA GLY A 59 0.72 9.87 2.67
C GLY A 59 0.20 11.23 2.24
N THR A 60 0.88 12.30 2.66
CA THR A 60 0.31 13.66 2.67
C THR A 60 0.97 14.71 1.79
N ASP A 61 1.67 14.33 0.71
CA ASP A 61 2.28 15.26 -0.24
C ASP A 61 2.54 14.57 -1.60
N HIS A 62 2.86 15.34 -2.64
CA HIS A 62 3.25 14.88 -3.98
C HIS A 62 4.52 14.01 -3.97
N ASP A 63 5.38 14.14 -2.94
CA ASP A 63 6.55 13.28 -2.78
C ASP A 63 6.18 11.81 -2.49
N VAL A 64 4.94 11.53 -2.05
CA VAL A 64 4.44 10.17 -1.81
C VAL A 64 4.61 9.27 -3.03
N GLU A 65 4.22 9.75 -4.21
CA GLU A 65 4.32 8.94 -5.43
C GLU A 65 5.77 8.64 -5.79
N LYS A 66 6.65 9.63 -5.62
CA LYS A 66 8.08 9.50 -5.92
C LYS A 66 8.76 8.52 -4.97
N ILE A 67 8.48 8.62 -3.67
CA ILE A 67 9.03 7.72 -2.65
C ILE A 67 8.48 6.31 -2.88
N ALA A 68 7.16 6.16 -3.04
CA ALA A 68 6.53 4.88 -3.33
C ALA A 68 7.13 4.21 -4.57
N LEU A 69 7.29 4.96 -5.66
CA LEU A 69 7.90 4.46 -6.89
C LEU A 69 9.36 4.03 -6.68
N SER A 70 10.14 4.76 -5.89
CA SER A 70 11.52 4.38 -5.54
C SER A 70 11.59 3.03 -4.80
N LEU A 71 10.51 2.65 -4.12
CA LEU A 71 10.32 1.38 -3.42
C LEU A 71 9.57 0.34 -4.26
N SER A 72 9.30 0.61 -5.54
CA SER A 72 8.48 -0.22 -6.43
C SER A 72 7.02 -0.34 -5.99
N ILE A 73 6.46 0.60 -5.24
CA ILE A 73 5.05 0.60 -4.84
C ILE A 73 4.25 1.51 -5.78
N THR A 74 3.22 0.95 -6.42
CA THR A 74 2.36 1.66 -7.39
C THR A 74 0.95 1.90 -6.88
N ASN A 75 0.55 1.24 -5.78
CA ASN A 75 -0.73 1.50 -5.13
C ASN A 75 -0.54 2.65 -4.14
N THR A 76 -0.77 3.87 -4.59
CA THR A 76 -0.62 5.07 -3.77
C THR A 76 -1.96 5.73 -3.48
N LEU A 77 -2.04 6.41 -2.33
CA LEU A 77 -3.15 7.29 -1.99
C LEU A 77 -2.58 8.54 -1.31
N VAL A 78 -2.91 9.70 -1.85
CA VAL A 78 -2.48 11.00 -1.30
C VAL A 78 -3.67 11.65 -0.60
N PHE A 79 -3.45 12.25 0.57
CA PHE A 79 -4.48 12.94 1.34
C PHE A 79 -3.93 14.19 2.01
N GLU A 80 -4.74 15.21 2.24
CA GLU A 80 -4.32 16.38 3.00
C GLU A 80 -4.47 16.14 4.52
N LYS A 81 -3.63 16.79 5.34
CA LYS A 81 -3.71 16.73 6.82
C LYS A 81 -4.91 17.49 7.39
N ASN A 82 -6.10 17.30 6.83
CA ASN A 82 -7.36 17.84 7.31
C ASN A 82 -8.35 16.72 7.63
N GLU A 83 -9.30 16.98 8.54
CA GLU A 83 -10.24 15.97 9.04
C GLU A 83 -11.08 15.34 7.93
N ALA A 84 -11.52 16.14 6.96
CA ALA A 84 -12.35 15.68 5.86
C ALA A 84 -11.62 14.69 4.95
N ASP A 85 -10.38 15.01 4.56
CA ASP A 85 -9.59 14.14 3.68
C ASP A 85 -9.03 12.92 4.40
N ILE A 86 -8.70 13.01 5.70
CA ILE A 86 -8.38 11.84 6.52
C ILE A 86 -9.57 10.87 6.54
N LYS A 87 -10.79 11.39 6.73
CA LYS A 87 -12.02 10.55 6.72
C LYS A 87 -12.23 9.89 5.36
N LYS A 88 -12.10 10.64 4.27
CA LYS A 88 -12.19 10.11 2.90
C LYS A 88 -11.13 9.04 2.65
N MET A 89 -9.89 9.27 3.08
CA MET A 89 -8.79 8.32 2.95
C MET A 89 -9.10 6.98 3.63
N PHE A 90 -9.59 7.00 4.87
CA PHE A 90 -9.99 5.77 5.57
C PHE A 90 -11.18 5.07 4.93
N GLN A 91 -12.16 5.82 4.41
CA GLN A 91 -13.28 5.25 3.66
C GLN A 91 -12.80 4.55 2.37
N LYS A 92 -11.93 5.21 1.61
CA LYS A 92 -11.37 4.66 0.38
C LYS A 92 -10.50 3.42 0.61
N ASP A 93 -9.69 3.41 1.67
CA ASP A 93 -8.95 2.20 2.07
C ASP A 93 -9.90 1.08 2.49
N HIS A 94 -10.97 1.39 3.25
CA HIS A 94 -11.98 0.40 3.62
C HIS A 94 -12.63 -0.27 2.41
N ASP A 95 -13.13 0.51 1.46
CA ASP A 95 -13.80 -0.01 0.26
C ASP A 95 -12.84 -0.82 -0.61
N SER A 96 -11.59 -0.36 -0.72
CA SER A 96 -10.52 -1.07 -1.42
C SER A 96 -10.20 -2.41 -0.76
N ARG A 97 -10.16 -2.48 0.59
CA ARG A 97 -9.98 -3.73 1.35
C ARG A 97 -11.11 -4.72 1.11
N VAL A 98 -12.36 -4.24 1.11
CA VAL A 98 -13.53 -5.11 0.86
C VAL A 98 -13.43 -5.74 -0.53
N ASN A 99 -13.14 -4.93 -1.56
CA ASN A 99 -12.95 -5.45 -2.91
C ASN A 99 -11.74 -6.38 -3.02
N TYR A 100 -10.61 -6.05 -2.39
CA TYR A 100 -9.42 -6.91 -2.35
C TYR A 100 -9.73 -8.27 -1.74
N ASN A 101 -10.40 -8.31 -0.58
CA ASN A 101 -10.78 -9.56 0.08
C ASN A 101 -11.75 -10.39 -0.77
N ARG A 102 -12.68 -9.73 -1.47
CA ARG A 102 -13.56 -10.40 -2.45
C ARG A 102 -12.73 -11.04 -3.56
N LYS A 103 -11.77 -10.32 -4.15
CA LYS A 103 -10.86 -10.87 -5.18
C LYS A 103 -10.11 -12.09 -4.64
N VAL A 104 -9.54 -11.99 -3.43
CA VAL A 104 -8.82 -13.09 -2.75
C VAL A 104 -9.70 -14.32 -2.61
N HIS A 105 -10.95 -14.13 -2.19
CA HIS A 105 -11.89 -15.23 -2.08
C HIS A 105 -12.21 -15.89 -3.43
N MET A 106 -12.28 -15.10 -4.50
CA MET A 106 -12.59 -15.56 -5.86
C MET A 106 -11.36 -16.07 -6.64
N ASN A 107 -10.16 -16.07 -6.05
CA ASN A 107 -8.89 -16.36 -6.73
C ASN A 107 -8.67 -15.49 -8.00
N GLU A 108 -9.15 -14.25 -7.97
CA GLU A 108 -8.93 -13.27 -9.04
C GLU A 108 -7.48 -12.74 -9.03
N ASN A 109 -7.04 -12.10 -10.11
CA ASN A 109 -5.69 -11.56 -10.20
C ASN A 109 -5.52 -10.29 -9.33
N MET A 110 -4.58 -10.34 -8.36
CA MET A 110 -4.26 -9.22 -7.45
C MET A 110 -3.24 -8.23 -8.01
N ASN A 111 -2.66 -8.46 -9.18
CA ASN A 111 -1.80 -7.48 -9.87
C ASN A 111 -2.61 -6.35 -10.53
N THR A 112 -3.89 -6.21 -10.18
CA THR A 112 -4.71 -5.06 -10.53
C THR A 112 -4.58 -3.99 -9.43
N SER A 113 -4.76 -2.72 -9.77
CA SER A 113 -4.65 -1.62 -8.80
C SER A 113 -5.54 -1.87 -7.58
N TYR A 114 -4.95 -1.72 -6.38
CA TYR A 114 -5.65 -1.90 -5.11
C TYR A 114 -6.64 -0.77 -4.87
N PHE A 115 -6.17 0.48 -4.99
CA PHE A 115 -7.05 1.65 -4.96
C PHE A 115 -7.73 1.78 -6.31
N ILE A 116 -9.07 1.77 -6.30
CA ILE A 116 -9.86 2.04 -7.49
C ILE A 116 -9.79 3.57 -7.73
N PRO A 117 -9.46 4.04 -8.94
CA PRO A 117 -9.56 5.45 -9.28
C PRO A 117 -10.98 5.93 -8.99
N GLU A 118 -11.11 7.15 -8.46
CA GLU A 118 -12.43 7.78 -8.42
C GLU A 118 -12.92 7.97 -9.85
N ASP A 119 -14.18 7.62 -10.10
CA ASP A 119 -14.82 7.96 -11.36
C ASP A 119 -14.88 9.50 -11.43
N PRO A 120 -14.26 10.15 -12.42
CA PRO A 120 -14.30 11.60 -12.55
C PRO A 120 -15.73 12.16 -12.68
N ASP A 121 -16.73 11.32 -12.97
CA ASP A 121 -18.15 11.67 -13.02
C ASP A 121 -18.94 11.35 -11.73
N ASP A 122 -18.29 10.82 -10.68
CA ASP A 122 -18.94 10.54 -9.39
C ASP A 122 -19.17 11.83 -8.59
N LYS A 123 -20.37 12.40 -8.76
CA LYS A 123 -20.83 13.62 -8.08
C LYS A 123 -21.17 13.42 -6.60
N SER A 124 -20.91 12.24 -6.01
CA SER A 124 -21.22 11.98 -4.60
C SER A 124 -20.26 12.67 -3.62
N VAL A 125 -19.17 13.26 -4.12
CA VAL A 125 -18.20 14.03 -3.31
C VAL A 125 -18.33 15.52 -3.66
N SER A 126 -19.42 16.13 -3.19
CA SER A 126 -19.60 17.60 -3.14
C SER A 126 -19.30 18.12 -1.74
#